data_AF-E1ZN11-F1
#
_entry.id   AF-E1ZN11-F1
#
_cell.length_a   1.000
_cell.length_b   1.000
_cell.length_c   1.000
_cell.angle_alpha   90.00
_cell.angle_beta   90.00
_cell.angle_gamma   90.00
#
_symmetry.space_group_name_H-M   'P 1'
#
loop_
_entity.id
_entity.type
_entity.pdbx_description
1 polymer ?
#
loop_
_entity_poly.entity_id
_entity_poly.type
_entity_poly.pdbx_seq_one_letter_code
_entity_poly.pdbx_strand_id
1 'polypeptide(L)'
;MTVENDDVASAFSLDDLLFLHKLCGVPLVFDFHHHKFCPGSLTEKEALEAAVMTWPAGVRPIVHWSESQEGRKPHAHSDYVHGPIFLHGMEAKVDVQIEAKCKEQALLAYRGGMPFPEPAEAGEEPPTGEEE
;
A
#
# COMPACT_ATOMS: atom_id res chain seq x y z
N MET A 1 1.06 -11.42 -13.95
CA MET A 1 0.43 -10.10 -14.17
C MET A 1 -0.62 -9.94 -13.09
N THR A 2 -0.66 -8.79 -12.45
CA THR A 2 -1.59 -8.41 -11.37
C THR A 2 -2.08 -6.98 -11.62
N VAL A 3 -3.19 -6.58 -11.00
CA VAL A 3 -3.74 -5.21 -11.06
C VAL A 3 -4.03 -4.73 -9.65
N GLU A 4 -3.94 -3.43 -9.39
CA GLU A 4 -4.02 -2.82 -8.07
C GLU A 4 -5.05 -1.68 -8.06
N ASN A 5 -5.72 -1.46 -6.92
CA ASN A 5 -6.64 -0.32 -6.74
C ASN A 5 -5.87 1.01 -6.66
N ASP A 6 -6.44 2.07 -7.23
CA ASP A 6 -5.81 3.38 -7.40
C ASP A 6 -6.26 4.36 -6.30
N ASP A 7 -5.55 5.47 -6.11
CA ASP A 7 -5.84 6.50 -5.11
C ASP A 7 -6.61 7.71 -5.68
N VAL A 8 -6.78 7.77 -7.00
CA VAL A 8 -7.58 8.82 -7.64
C VAL A 8 -9.07 8.46 -7.53
N ALA A 9 -9.86 9.35 -6.92
CA ALA A 9 -11.29 9.12 -6.66
C ALA A 9 -12.15 8.87 -7.93
N SER A 10 -11.67 9.28 -9.11
CA SER A 10 -12.31 9.01 -10.41
C SER A 10 -11.67 7.85 -11.19
N ALA A 11 -10.67 7.19 -10.62
CA ALA A 11 -10.02 6.00 -11.18
C ALA A 11 -10.71 4.73 -10.70
N PHE A 12 -9.95 3.67 -10.39
CA PHE A 12 -10.49 2.34 -10.12
C PHE A 12 -10.32 1.95 -8.66
N SER A 13 -11.45 1.80 -7.98
CA SER A 13 -11.52 1.17 -6.65
C SER A 13 -11.38 -0.34 -6.76
N LEU A 14 -11.24 -1.03 -5.62
CA LEU A 14 -11.22 -2.49 -5.65
C LEU A 14 -12.55 -3.09 -6.17
N ASP A 15 -13.70 -2.45 -5.90
CA ASP A 15 -15.00 -2.87 -6.43
C ASP A 15 -14.98 -2.98 -7.96
N ASP A 16 -14.39 -1.98 -8.63
CA ASP A 16 -14.26 -1.94 -10.09
C ASP A 16 -13.34 -3.05 -10.59
N LEU A 17 -12.24 -3.29 -9.87
CA LEU A 17 -11.27 -4.33 -10.23
C LEU A 17 -11.80 -5.74 -9.99
N LEU A 18 -12.70 -5.95 -9.04
CA LEU A 18 -13.39 -7.23 -8.87
C LEU A 18 -14.24 -7.58 -10.10
N PHE A 19 -14.80 -6.59 -10.78
CA PHE A 19 -15.45 -6.82 -12.08
C PHE A 19 -14.44 -7.25 -13.14
N LEU A 20 -13.27 -6.60 -13.22
CA LEU A 20 -12.18 -7.00 -14.11
C LEU A 20 -11.72 -8.45 -13.84
N HIS A 21 -11.51 -8.81 -12.57
CA HIS A 21 -11.14 -10.16 -12.17
C HIS A 21 -12.17 -11.20 -12.65
N LYS A 22 -13.47 -10.91 -12.53
CA LYS A 22 -14.53 -11.82 -13.02
C LYS A 22 -14.46 -12.05 -14.53
N LEU A 23 -13.97 -11.08 -15.30
CA LEU A 23 -13.88 -11.18 -16.76
C LEU A 23 -12.66 -11.97 -17.23
N CYS A 24 -11.50 -11.81 -16.59
CA CYS A 24 -10.24 -12.36 -17.10
C CYS A 24 -9.42 -13.17 -16.09
N GLY A 25 -9.84 -13.22 -14.82
CA GLY A 25 -9.16 -13.97 -13.76
C GLY A 25 -7.85 -13.36 -13.28
N VAL A 26 -7.56 -12.09 -13.59
CA VAL A 26 -6.32 -11.44 -13.13
C VAL A 26 -6.33 -11.28 -11.60
N PRO A 27 -5.27 -11.68 -10.87
CA PRO A 27 -5.21 -11.45 -9.43
C PRO A 27 -5.08 -9.97 -9.10
N LEU A 28 -5.65 -9.58 -7.97
CA LEU A 28 -5.69 -8.21 -7.50
C LEU A 28 -4.75 -8.02 -6.31
N VAL A 29 -3.87 -7.04 -6.42
CA VAL A 29 -3.11 -6.50 -5.30
C VAL A 29 -4.00 -5.47 -4.61
N PHE A 30 -4.06 -5.54 -3.29
CA PHE A 30 -4.74 -4.53 -2.50
C PHE A 30 -3.72 -3.54 -1.95
N ASP A 31 -3.94 -2.25 -2.21
CA ASP A 31 -3.19 -1.16 -1.59
C ASP A 31 -4.06 -0.44 -0.56
N PHE A 32 -3.58 -0.44 0.68
CA PHE A 32 -4.28 0.12 1.84
C PHE A 32 -4.35 1.65 1.80
N HIS A 33 -3.33 2.31 1.25
CA HIS A 33 -3.25 3.76 1.19
C HIS A 33 -4.15 4.31 0.09
N HIS A 34 -4.10 3.70 -1.10
CA HIS A 34 -4.97 4.02 -2.22
C HIS A 34 -6.44 3.85 -1.86
N HIS A 35 -6.79 2.78 -1.13
CA HIS A 35 -8.15 2.54 -0.69
C HIS A 35 -8.72 3.66 0.21
N LYS A 36 -7.88 4.40 0.95
CA LYS A 36 -8.35 5.56 1.74
C LYS A 36 -8.88 6.69 0.86
N PHE A 37 -8.39 6.80 -0.36
CA PHE A 37 -8.74 7.88 -1.30
C PHE A 37 -9.72 7.45 -2.38
N CYS A 38 -9.73 6.17 -2.74
CA CYS A 38 -10.72 5.56 -3.64
C CYS A 38 -11.33 4.28 -3.01
N PRO A 39 -12.15 4.42 -1.94
CA PRO A 39 -12.61 3.28 -1.14
C PRO A 39 -13.65 2.40 -1.85
N GLY A 40 -14.34 2.94 -2.86
CA GLY A 40 -15.47 2.26 -3.47
C GLY A 40 -16.60 2.04 -2.45
N SER A 41 -17.15 0.83 -2.41
CA SER A 41 -18.27 0.47 -1.51
C SER A 41 -17.91 -0.52 -0.40
N LEU A 42 -16.75 -1.17 -0.51
CA LEU A 42 -16.25 -2.13 0.46
C LEU A 42 -15.54 -1.42 1.62
N THR A 43 -15.65 -2.00 2.81
CA THR A 43 -14.72 -1.64 3.90
C THR A 43 -13.31 -2.15 3.59
N GLU A 44 -12.28 -1.54 4.18
CA GLU A 44 -10.88 -1.95 3.99
C GLU A 44 -10.67 -3.46 4.23
N LYS A 45 -11.31 -4.00 5.27
CA LYS A 45 -11.28 -5.44 5.57
C LYS A 45 -11.90 -6.27 4.46
N GLU A 46 -13.13 -5.94 4.05
CA GLU A 46 -13.83 -6.68 2.99
C GLU A 46 -13.06 -6.61 1.67
N ALA A 47 -12.47 -5.45 1.38
CA ALA A 47 -11.65 -5.23 0.20
C ALA A 47 -10.39 -6.10 0.24
N LEU A 48 -9.62 -6.05 1.33
CA LEU A 48 -8.45 -6.91 1.53
C LEU A 48 -8.81 -8.40 1.36
N GLU A 49 -9.88 -8.86 2.03
CA GLU A 49 -10.32 -10.25 1.95
C GLU A 49 -10.71 -10.64 0.51
N ALA A 50 -11.43 -9.77 -0.20
CA ALA A 50 -11.83 -10.01 -1.58
C ALA A 50 -10.62 -10.08 -2.52
N ALA A 51 -9.65 -9.17 -2.39
CA ALA A 51 -8.42 -9.16 -3.18
C ALA A 51 -7.61 -10.44 -2.96
N VAL A 52 -7.39 -10.85 -1.71
CA VAL A 52 -6.69 -12.09 -1.33
C VAL A 52 -7.32 -13.31 -2.01
N MET A 53 -8.65 -13.36 -2.10
CA MET A 53 -9.37 -14.48 -2.71
C MET A 53 -9.26 -14.55 -4.24
N THR A 54 -8.74 -13.51 -4.91
CA THR A 54 -8.52 -13.51 -6.36
C THR A 54 -7.26 -14.25 -6.79
N TRP A 55 -6.37 -14.57 -5.85
CA TRP A 55 -5.10 -15.22 -6.15
C TRP A 55 -5.25 -16.74 -6.32
N PRO A 56 -4.51 -17.37 -7.26
CA PRO A 56 -4.58 -18.81 -7.47
C PRO A 56 -4.14 -19.61 -6.24
N ALA A 57 -4.72 -20.80 -6.07
CA ALA A 57 -4.33 -21.72 -5.01
C ALA A 57 -2.81 -22.03 -5.05
N GLY A 58 -2.18 -22.00 -3.88
CA GLY A 58 -0.73 -22.23 -3.75
C GLY A 58 0.14 -21.00 -4.05
N VAL A 59 -0.45 -19.87 -4.46
CA VAL A 59 0.26 -18.59 -4.59
C VAL A 59 -0.11 -17.71 -3.40
N ARG A 60 0.91 -17.18 -2.72
CA ARG A 60 0.72 -16.24 -1.61
C ARG A 60 0.45 -14.85 -2.18
N PRO A 61 -0.67 -14.19 -1.82
CA PRO A 61 -0.97 -12.83 -2.28
C PRO A 61 0.06 -11.81 -1.80
N ILE A 62 0.27 -10.78 -2.62
CA ILE A 62 0.99 -9.57 -2.25
C ILE A 62 -0.02 -8.44 -2.03
N VAL A 63 0.21 -7.66 -0.98
CA VAL A 63 -0.51 -6.42 -0.69
C VAL A 63 0.49 -5.28 -0.53
N HIS A 64 0.07 -4.05 -0.81
CA HIS A 64 0.91 -2.87 -0.70
C HIS A 64 0.54 -2.08 0.55
N TRP A 65 1.55 -1.63 1.29
CA TRP A 65 1.35 -0.81 2.48
C TRP A 65 2.23 0.44 2.41
N SER A 66 1.58 1.59 2.53
CA SER A 66 2.21 2.90 2.66
C SER A 66 1.44 3.79 3.64
N GLU A 67 2.08 4.89 4.05
CA GLU A 67 1.51 5.91 4.92
C GLU A 67 1.58 7.27 4.24
N SER A 68 0.62 8.16 4.53
CA SER A 68 0.65 9.55 4.04
C SER A 68 1.86 10.30 4.60
N GLN A 69 2.51 11.09 3.76
CA GLN A 69 3.52 12.05 4.22
C GLN A 69 2.86 13.23 4.94
N GLU A 70 3.09 13.34 6.25
CA GLU A 70 2.63 14.48 7.06
C GLU A 70 3.16 15.81 6.51
N GLY A 71 2.30 16.84 6.53
CA GLY A 71 2.66 18.18 6.06
C GLY A 71 2.80 18.35 4.54
N ARG A 72 2.49 17.33 3.74
CA ARG A 72 2.48 17.38 2.27
C ARG A 72 1.14 16.94 1.67
N LYS A 73 1.14 16.61 0.37
CA LYS A 73 -0.04 16.05 -0.33
C LYS A 73 -0.42 14.72 0.34
N PRO A 74 -1.68 14.52 0.77
CA PRO A 74 -2.11 13.30 1.47
C PRO A 74 -1.82 11.99 0.73
N HIS A 75 -1.84 12.04 -0.60
CA HIS A 75 -1.55 10.93 -1.50
C HIS A 75 -0.07 10.51 -1.51
N ALA A 76 0.86 11.43 -1.19
CA ALA A 76 2.28 11.12 -1.25
C ALA A 76 2.68 10.11 -0.16
N HIS A 77 3.43 9.08 -0.54
CA HIS A 77 4.02 8.13 0.39
C HIS A 77 5.02 8.82 1.33
N SER A 78 5.01 8.39 2.58
CA SER A 78 5.98 8.77 3.61
C SER A 78 7.38 8.26 3.28
N ASP A 79 8.38 8.81 3.97
CA ASP A 79 9.75 8.34 3.86
C ASP A 79 9.93 6.97 4.54
N TYR A 80 9.21 6.76 5.65
CA TYR A 80 9.24 5.57 6.51
C TYR A 80 7.82 5.12 6.90
N VAL A 81 7.66 3.86 7.26
CA VAL A 81 6.43 3.31 7.87
C VAL A 81 6.62 3.21 9.37
N HIS A 82 5.76 3.89 10.14
CA HIS A 82 5.86 3.96 11.60
C HIS A 82 4.79 3.14 12.32
N GLY A 83 3.58 3.10 11.77
CA GLY A 83 2.44 2.44 12.38
C GLY A 83 2.53 0.91 12.32
N PRO A 84 1.78 0.19 13.17
CA PRO A 84 1.63 -1.23 12.98
C PRO A 84 0.94 -1.49 11.63
N ILE A 85 1.52 -2.38 10.82
CA ILE A 85 0.87 -2.91 9.62
C ILE A 85 -0.29 -3.79 10.09
N PHE A 86 -1.52 -3.33 9.89
CA PHE A 86 -2.73 -4.00 10.36
C PHE A 86 -3.42 -4.72 9.21
N LEU A 87 -3.31 -6.05 9.17
CA LEU A 87 -3.76 -6.88 8.05
C LEU A 87 -5.10 -7.59 8.33
N HIS A 88 -5.88 -7.09 9.29
CA HIS A 88 -7.19 -7.64 9.67
C HIS A 88 -7.19 -9.16 9.96
N GLY A 89 -6.09 -9.72 10.51
CA GLY A 89 -5.98 -11.16 10.77
C GLY A 89 -5.44 -11.99 9.60
N MET A 90 -4.99 -11.35 8.51
CA MET A 90 -4.42 -12.00 7.33
C MET A 90 -2.88 -12.08 7.35
N GLU A 91 -2.23 -11.80 8.48
CA GLU A 91 -0.77 -11.73 8.63
C GLU A 91 -0.08 -13.04 8.18
N ALA A 92 -0.72 -14.19 8.45
CA ALA A 92 -0.19 -15.50 8.06
C ALA A 92 -0.47 -15.86 6.59
N LYS A 93 -1.19 -15.03 5.82
CA LYS A 93 -1.67 -15.37 4.47
C LYS A 93 -1.12 -14.49 3.35
N VAL A 94 -0.60 -13.30 3.65
CA VAL A 94 -0.12 -12.35 2.63
C VAL A 94 1.33 -11.98 2.83
N ASP A 95 1.98 -11.55 1.76
CA ASP A 95 3.24 -10.82 1.81
C ASP A 95 2.97 -9.33 1.63
N VAL A 96 3.72 -8.48 2.35
CA VAL A 96 3.55 -7.03 2.32
C VAL A 96 4.72 -6.39 1.57
N GLN A 97 4.40 -5.67 0.50
CA GLN A 97 5.31 -4.74 -0.15
C GLN A 97 5.17 -3.38 0.53
N ILE A 98 6.26 -2.89 1.12
CA ILE A 98 6.29 -1.56 1.72
C ILE A 98 6.61 -0.55 0.63
N GLU A 99 5.73 0.43 0.44
CA GLU A 99 5.92 1.51 -0.51
C GLU A 99 6.24 2.80 0.23
N ALA A 100 7.53 3.01 0.49
CA ALA A 100 8.05 4.18 1.18
C ALA A 100 9.29 4.71 0.46
N LYS A 101 9.54 6.02 0.55
CA LYS A 101 10.61 6.66 -0.25
C LYS A 101 12.01 6.18 0.12
N CYS A 102 12.23 5.81 1.39
CA CYS A 102 13.52 5.28 1.86
C CYS A 102 13.68 3.77 1.61
N LYS A 103 12.77 3.12 0.87
CA LYS A 103 12.94 1.75 0.35
C LYS A 103 13.35 0.73 1.43
N GLU A 104 14.48 0.05 1.28
CA GLU A 104 14.96 -0.96 2.23
C GLU A 104 15.24 -0.40 3.63
N GLN A 105 15.56 0.89 3.75
CA GLN A 105 15.75 1.53 5.06
C GLN A 105 14.43 1.60 5.83
N ALA A 106 13.30 1.79 5.14
CA ALA A 106 11.98 1.77 5.76
C ALA A 106 11.68 0.38 6.36
N LEU A 107 11.99 -0.69 5.63
CA LEU A 107 11.83 -2.06 6.12
C LEU A 107 12.76 -2.37 7.31
N LEU A 108 14.03 -1.95 7.23
CA LEU A 108 15.01 -2.15 8.31
C LEU A 108 14.58 -1.39 9.58
N ALA A 109 14.13 -0.14 9.44
CA ALA A 109 13.65 0.65 10.56
C ALA A 109 12.39 0.05 11.19
N TYR A 110 11.41 -0.35 10.37
CA TYR A 110 10.18 -1.00 10.82
C TYR A 110 10.44 -2.26 11.65
N ARG A 111 11.46 -3.06 11.27
CA ARG A 111 11.87 -4.27 12.00
C ARG A 111 12.74 -4.00 13.23
N GLY A 112 13.05 -2.73 13.53
CA GLY A 112 13.97 -2.34 14.60
C GLY A 112 15.44 -2.65 14.29
N GLY A 113 15.78 -2.90 13.03
CA GLY A 113 17.16 -3.13 12.57
C GLY A 113 17.98 -1.84 12.43
N MET A 114 17.32 -0.68 12.45
CA MET A 114 17.95 0.64 12.54
C MET A 114 16.97 1.61 13.23
N PRO A 115 17.45 2.67 13.90
CA PRO A 115 16.58 3.73 14.37
C PRO A 115 15.97 4.49 13.17
N PHE A 116 14.77 5.02 13.34
CA PHE A 116 14.25 6.03 12.42
C PHE A 116 15.19 7.25 12.47
N PRO A 117 15.54 7.85 11.32
CA PRO A 117 16.31 9.09 11.33
C PRO A 117 15.54 10.17 12.10
N GLU A 118 16.29 11.06 12.75
CA GLU A 118 15.68 12.24 13.35
C GLU A 118 15.02 13.09 12.24
N PRO A 119 13.89 13.76 12.52
CA PRO A 119 13.30 14.68 11.57
C PRO A 119 14.35 15.70 11.13
N ALA A 120 14.47 15.93 9.82
CA ALA A 120 15.32 17.00 9.31
C ALA A 120 14.92 18.32 9.99
N GLU A 121 15.91 19.10 10.45
CA GLU A 121 15.63 20.43 10.99
C GLU A 121 14.85 21.24 9.96
N ALA A 122 13.81 21.94 10.40
CA ALA A 122 12.93 22.71 9.52
C ALA A 122 13.74 23.76 8.73
N GLY A 123 14.10 23.44 7.48
CA GLY A 123 14.92 24.30 6.64
C GLY A 123 15.72 23.61 5.54
N GLU A 124 15.95 22.30 5.61
CA GLU A 124 16.59 21.57 4.53
C GLU A 124 15.53 21.02 3.54
N GLU A 125 15.48 21.60 2.34
CA GLU A 125 14.71 21.01 1.25
C GLU A 125 15.26 19.60 0.94
N PRO A 126 14.42 18.56 0.89
CA PRO A 126 14.91 17.24 0.54
C PRO A 126 15.40 17.23 -0.91
N PRO A 127 16.36 16.36 -1.23
CA PRO A 127 16.85 16.23 -2.60
C PRO A 127 15.67 15.91 -3.51
N THR A 128 15.49 16.72 -4.55
CA THR A 128 14.56 16.47 -5.63
C THR A 128 15.00 15.21 -6.34
N GLY A 129 14.46 14.06 -5.92
CA GLY A 129 14.44 12.87 -6.75
C GLY A 129 13.56 13.19 -7.94
N GLU A 130 14.16 13.37 -9.11
CA GLU A 130 13.44 13.52 -10.37
C GLU A 130 12.61 12.24 -10.59
N GLU A 131 11.30 12.42 -10.79
CA GLU A 131 10.39 11.37 -11.26
C GLU A 131 10.74 11.10 -12.74
N GLU A 132 11.26 9.91 -13.05
CA GLU A 132 11.25 9.32 -14.41
C GLU A 132 9.97 8.51 -14.63
#